data_AF-A0A838WWV1-F1
#
_entry.id   AF-A0A838WWV1-F1
#
_cell.length_a   1.000
_cell.length_b   1.000
_cell.length_c   1.000
_cell.angle_alpha   90.00
_cell.angle_beta   90.00
_cell.angle_gamma   90.00
#
_symmetry.space_group_name_H-M   'P 1'
#
loop_
_entity.id
_entity.type
_entity.pdbx_description
1 polymer ?
#
loop_
_entity_poly.entity_id
_entity_poly.type
_entity_poly.pdbx_seq_one_letter_code
_entity_poly.pdbx_strand_id
1 'polypeptide(L)' 'IVAAHGYFGRLIFQYASFNNSRSLHFFLAAWPVVGIWFTALGVSTMAFNLNGFNFNQSIIDSQGRVIGTWADV' A
#
# COMPACT_ATOMS: atom_id res chain seq x y z
N ILE A 1 1.53 -10.76 -27.10
CA ILE A 1 2.29 -10.65 -25.83
C ILE A 1 3.72 -10.14 -26.05
N VAL A 2 4.50 -10.67 -27.01
CA VAL A 2 5.91 -10.29 -27.21
C VAL A 2 6.10 -8.79 -27.49
N ALA A 3 5.35 -8.20 -28.43
CA ALA A 3 5.43 -6.77 -28.73
C ALA A 3 4.98 -5.87 -27.54
N ALA A 4 3.89 -6.26 -26.87
CA ALA A 4 3.38 -5.54 -25.70
C ALA A 4 4.35 -5.62 -24.50
N HIS A 5 4.94 -6.79 -24.26
CA HIS A 5 6.00 -7.00 -23.27
C HIS A 5 7.24 -6.17 -23.62
N GLY A 6 7.66 -6.17 -24.88
CA GLY A 6 8.79 -5.37 -25.35
C GLY A 6 8.57 -3.87 -25.22
N TYR A 7 7.36 -3.37 -25.48
CA TYR A 7 6.98 -1.97 -25.26
C TYR A 7 7.04 -1.61 -23.77
N PHE A 8 6.35 -2.36 -22.91
CA PHE A 8 6.29 -2.06 -21.48
C PHE A 8 7.65 -2.26 -20.78
N GLY A 9 8.42 -3.27 -21.19
CA GLY A 9 9.77 -3.52 -20.69
C GLY A 9 10.77 -2.41 -21.08
N ARG A 10 10.53 -1.68 -22.17
CA ARG A 10 11.29 -0.47 -22.51
C ARG A 10 10.76 0.79 -21.81
N LEU A 11 9.48 0.82 -21.45
CA LEU A 11 8.86 1.95 -20.76
C LEU A 11 9.32 2.06 -19.30
N ILE A 12 9.44 0.93 -18.58
CA ILE A 12 9.83 0.89 -17.16
C ILE A 12 11.23 0.28 -17.02
N PHE A 13 11.34 -1.05 -17.10
CA PHE A 13 12.57 -1.83 -17.32
C PHE A 13 12.17 -3.30 -17.61
N GLN A 14 13.04 -4.09 -18.24
CA GLN A 14 12.68 -5.38 -18.83
C GLN A 14 11.98 -6.36 -17.87
N TYR A 15 12.41 -6.40 -16.61
CA TYR A 15 11.86 -7.30 -15.58
C TYR A 15 10.57 -6.81 -14.91
N ALA A 16 10.15 -5.56 -15.13
CA ALA A 16 8.88 -5.05 -14.62
C ALA A 16 7.68 -5.52 -15.45
N SER A 17 7.91 -6.13 -16.61
CA SER A 17 6.86 -6.54 -17.54
C SER A 17 6.50 -8.02 -17.44
N PHE A 18 5.23 -8.36 -17.61
CA PHE A 18 4.76 -9.74 -17.69
C PHE A 18 4.97 -10.32 -19.09
N ASN A 19 5.75 -11.41 -19.21
CA ASN A 19 5.89 -12.19 -20.44
C ASN A 19 4.98 -13.44 -20.47
N ASN A 20 4.27 -13.73 -19.37
CA ASN A 20 3.29 -14.80 -19.24
C ASN A 20 1.90 -14.21 -18.99
N SER A 21 0.94 -14.52 -19.87
CA SER A 21 -0.43 -14.00 -19.78
C SER A 21 -1.16 -14.49 -18.52
N ARG A 22 -0.89 -15.73 -18.06
CA ARG A 22 -1.55 -16.29 -16.88
C ARG A 22 -1.14 -15.55 -15.61
N SER A 23 0.15 -15.22 -15.47
CA SER A 23 0.63 -14.43 -14.31
C SER A 23 0.12 -12.99 -14.36
N LEU A 24 0.01 -12.39 -15.55
CA LEU A 24 -0.63 -11.08 -15.72
C LEU A 24 -2.08 -11.10 -15.22
N HIS A 25 -2.91 -12.03 -15.70
CA HIS A 25 -4.32 -12.09 -15.32
C HIS A 25 -4.50 -12.48 -13.84
N PHE A 26 -3.64 -13.35 -13.31
CA PHE A 26 -3.61 -13.64 -11.87
C PHE A 26 -3.30 -12.38 -11.05
N PHE A 27 -2.30 -11.59 -11.45
CA PHE A 27 -1.96 -10.33 -10.77
C PHE A 27 -3.12 -9.33 -10.81
N LEU A 28 -3.76 -9.16 -11.97
CA LEU A 28 -4.92 -8.28 -12.13
C LEU A 28 -6.10 -8.67 -11.22
N ALA A 29 -6.30 -9.97 -10.97
CA ALA A 29 -7.32 -10.44 -10.03
C ALA A 29 -6.88 -10.31 -8.57
N ALA A 30 -5.65 -10.72 -8.25
CA ALA A 30 -5.14 -10.74 -6.89
C ALA A 30 -4.99 -9.34 -6.29
N TRP A 31 -4.52 -8.37 -7.08
CA TRP A 31 -4.25 -7.01 -6.61
C TRP A 31 -5.45 -6.33 -5.93
N PRO A 32 -6.62 -6.17 -6.58
CA PRO A 32 -7.78 -5.58 -5.93
C PRO A 32 -8.37 -6.47 -4.83
N VAL A 33 -8.37 -7.80 -5.01
CA VAL A 33 -8.97 -8.73 -4.04
C VAL A 33 -8.26 -8.67 -2.69
N VAL A 34 -6.92 -8.70 -2.70
CA VAL A 34 -6.12 -8.61 -1.46
C VAL A 34 -6.37 -7.27 -0.76
N GLY A 35 -6.48 -6.16 -1.50
CA GLY A 35 -6.79 -4.85 -0.92
C GLY A 35 -8.15 -4.79 -0.23
N ILE A 36 -9.19 -5.37 -0.84
CA ILE A 36 -10.52 -5.45 -0.24
C ILE A 36 -10.53 -6.35 0.98
N TRP A 37 -9.80 -7.48 0.96
CA TRP A 37 -9.65 -8.33 2.15
C TRP A 37 -9.03 -7.57 3.32
N PHE A 38 -7.94 -6.81 3.11
CA PHE A 38 -7.36 -6.01 4.19
C PHE A 38 -8.30 -4.91 4.70
N THR A 39 -9.08 -4.29 3.82
CA THR A 39 -10.09 -3.29 4.23
C THR A 39 -11.17 -3.93 5.10
N ALA A 40 -11.68 -5.09 4.68
CA ALA A 40 -12.67 -5.84 5.45
C ALA A 40 -12.10 -6.30 6.81
N LEU A 41 -10.85 -6.76 6.84
CA LEU A 41 -10.15 -7.12 8.08
C LEU A 41 -9.98 -5.90 9.00
N GLY A 42 -9.60 -4.75 8.47
CA GLY A 42 -9.44 -3.51 9.24
C GLY A 42 -10.74 -3.05 9.91
N VAL A 43 -11.86 -3.09 9.19
CA VAL A 43 -13.19 -2.82 9.78
C VAL A 43 -13.53 -3.86 10.85
N SER A 44 -13.24 -5.13 10.57
CA SER A 44 -13.51 -6.22 11.51
C SER A 44 -12.71 -6.09 12.81
N THR A 45 -11.46 -5.61 12.77
CA THR A 45 -10.64 -5.40 13.98
C THR A 45 -11.01 -4.13 14.72
N MET A 46 -11.34 -3.04 14.00
CA MET A 46 -11.81 -1.78 14.61
C MET A 46 -13.14 -1.97 15.34
N ALA A 47 -13.98 -2.92 14.92
CA ALA A 47 -15.18 -3.32 15.66
C ALA A 47 -14.89 -3.83 17.09
N PHE A 48 -13.66 -4.26 17.37
CA PHE A 48 -13.19 -4.68 18.69
C PHE A 48 -12.24 -3.66 19.34
N ASN A 49 -12.37 -2.37 18.98
CA ASN A 49 -11.59 -1.25 19.52
C ASN A 49 -10.07 -1.33 19.24
N LEU A 50 -9.62 -2.14 18.28
CA LEU A 50 -8.27 -2.09 17.78
C LEU A 50 -8.19 -1.02 16.69
N ASN A 51 -7.87 0.20 17.12
CA ASN A 51 -7.83 1.39 16.27
C ASN A 51 -6.51 1.52 15.51
N GLY A 52 -6.47 2.50 14.59
CA GLY A 52 -5.25 2.86 13.87
C GLY A 52 -4.17 3.48 14.77
N PHE A 53 -3.05 3.82 14.16
CA PHE A 53 -1.94 4.47 14.87
C PHE A 53 -2.38 5.79 15.51
N ASN A 54 -1.90 6.03 16.73
CA ASN A 54 -2.05 7.29 17.43
C ASN A 54 -0.66 7.89 17.63
N PHE A 55 -0.44 9.07 17.07
CA PHE A 55 0.82 9.80 17.13
C PHE A 55 0.67 11.18 17.77
N ASN A 56 -0.31 11.34 18.66
CA ASN A 56 -0.55 12.59 19.37
C ASN A 56 0.69 13.00 20.17
N GLN A 57 1.20 14.19 19.88
CA GLN A 57 2.37 14.81 20.49
C GLN A 57 3.63 13.95 20.43
N SER A 58 3.75 13.17 19.34
CA SER A 58 4.81 12.17 19.18
C SER A 58 6.22 12.74 18.98
N ILE A 59 6.36 14.04 18.67
CA ILE A 59 7.65 14.70 18.50
C ILE A 59 7.85 15.73 19.61
N ILE A 60 8.95 15.58 20.35
CA ILE A 60 9.32 16.43 21.48
C ILE A 60 10.77 16.93 21.28
N ASP A 61 11.03 18.20 21.59
CA ASP A 61 12.38 18.77 21.58
C ASP A 61 13.20 18.41 22.83
N SER A 62 14.46 18.84 22.89
CA SER A 62 15.34 18.61 24.05
C SER A 62 14.90 19.34 25.33
N GLN A 63 13.93 20.25 25.22
CA GLN A 63 13.36 21.02 26.33
C GLN A 63 11.99 20.49 26.77
N GLY A 64 11.53 19.37 26.19
CA GLY A 64 10.25 18.75 26.54
C GLY A 64 9.03 19.40 25.86
N ARG A 65 9.23 20.26 24.85
CA ARG A 65 8.14 20.92 24.14
C ARG A 65 7.69 20.09 22.96
N VAL A 66 6.36 20.02 22.77
CA VAL A 66 5.77 19.33 21.63
C VAL A 66 6.03 20.12 20.35
N ILE A 67 6.52 19.43 19.33
CA ILE A 67 6.63 19.93 17.97
C ILE A 67 5.43 19.35 17.19
N GLY A 68 4.49 20.22 16.81
CA GLY A 68 3.28 19.80 16.11
C GLY A 68 3.57 19.16 14.75
N THR A 69 2.81 18.12 14.44
CA THR A 69 2.85 17.36 13.19
C THR A 69 1.47 17.33 12.53
N TRP A 70 1.37 16.76 11.32
CA TRP A 70 0.08 16.49 10.70
C TRP A 70 -0.80 15.50 11.47
N ALA A 71 -0.24 14.72 12.39
CA ALA A 71 -1.01 13.84 13.26
C ALA A 71 -1.68 14.60 14.42
N ASP A 72 -1.24 15.84 14.69
CA ASP A 72 -1.72 16.67 15.79
C ASP A 72 -2.76 17.73 15.35
N VAL A 73 -2.92 17.92 14.03
CA VAL A 73 -3.90 18.84 13.41
C VAL A 73 -5.26 18.17 13.32
#